data_AF-A0A221V4G9-F1
#
_entry.id   AF-A0A221V4G9-F1
#
_cell.length_a   1.000
_cell.length_b   1.000
_cell.length_c   1.000
_cell.angle_alpha   90.00
_cell.angle_beta   90.00
_cell.angle_gamma   90.00
#
_symmetry.space_group_name_H-M   'P 1'
#
loop_
_entity.id
_entity.type
_entity.pdbx_description
1 polymer ?
#
loop_
_entity_poly.entity_id
_entity_poly.type
_entity_poly.pdbx_seq_one_letter_code
_entity_poly.pdbx_strand_id
1 'polypeptide(L)'
;MTRTFLNFKTLTITILTIGLMVACSSDEISENPDPTDPDPSEDSRWITIAAAKMGDAPGDGNGGTLIYSVSSEDAKDPTNSIEPFENGFIAPSNRTARLQSSEDGNTIFNISYAGDTGGNYTKYSVEGGQTFTQSGSSVSIAPYVGTAPRWIKLFDGDKTGAAVYVSTEHQFDESDIYTRTEATIGVVTLDLVNSAIKEFQKHSVALSAEEEANGYYISRIDMPVLNATGDKLYIGARLSKVDPATAESDSDYEILGSKTIVLDYPSLLNPTVITSTVGHGNTNGYRSINAFLYNGSVYQANQSDPEGSHILKIDANNEYDNSYEFNLDAALGVEDAYILAWRPAGNGKAVIAYRHAGSAEGLAGAQGFFALADLNAKTAQKIDAIPYDPDFYLFQYQGFVVDGTEIYLTQGAVGQNGNIYIIDTETGNVTKGAELVNVTGSHFIGVF
;
A
#
# COMPACT_ATOMS: atom_id res chain seq x y z
N MET A 1 -58.40 -50.16 -36.48
CA MET A 1 -58.55 -51.28 -35.52
C MET A 1 -57.57 -52.37 -35.92
N THR A 2 -56.83 -52.90 -34.94
CA THR A 2 -56.03 -54.17 -34.92
C THR A 2 -54.92 -54.33 -35.96
N ARG A 3 -53.71 -54.84 -35.69
CA ARG A 3 -52.95 -55.26 -34.50
C ARG A 3 -51.49 -55.48 -34.98
N THR A 4 -50.52 -55.00 -34.19
CA THR A 4 -49.23 -55.62 -33.80
C THR A 4 -48.57 -56.75 -34.64
N PHE A 5 -47.28 -56.60 -35.01
CA PHE A 5 -46.08 -57.17 -34.34
C PHE A 5 -44.85 -57.42 -35.27
N LEU A 6 -43.66 -57.15 -34.69
CA LEU A 6 -42.30 -57.68 -34.89
C LEU A 6 -41.55 -57.59 -36.25
N ASN A 7 -40.62 -56.63 -36.29
CA ASN A 7 -39.15 -56.78 -36.28
C ASN A 7 -38.52 -57.92 -37.12
N PHE A 8 -37.92 -57.57 -38.27
CA PHE A 8 -36.76 -58.26 -38.83
C PHE A 8 -35.77 -57.22 -39.38
N LYS A 9 -34.54 -57.32 -38.89
CA LYS A 9 -33.40 -56.45 -39.18
C LYS A 9 -33.06 -56.51 -40.67
N THR A 10 -32.91 -55.35 -41.29
CA THR A 10 -32.44 -55.21 -42.67
C THR A 10 -31.25 -54.26 -42.73
N LEU A 11 -30.26 -54.69 -43.51
CA LEU A 11 -29.45 -53.91 -44.45
C LEU A 11 -28.49 -52.81 -43.93
N THR A 12 -27.20 -53.15 -44.06
CA THR A 12 -26.21 -52.51 -44.96
C THR A 12 -26.10 -50.98 -45.00
N ILE A 13 -24.86 -50.49 -44.82
CA ILE A 13 -24.04 -49.76 -45.82
C ILE A 13 -23.02 -48.88 -45.07
N THR A 14 -21.74 -49.20 -45.27
CA THR A 14 -20.59 -48.35 -44.96
C THR A 14 -20.41 -47.35 -46.10
N ILE A 15 -20.51 -46.04 -45.84
CA ILE A 15 -19.99 -44.98 -46.70
C ILE A 15 -19.29 -43.92 -45.84
N LEU A 16 -18.05 -43.66 -46.24
CA LEU A 16 -17.13 -42.62 -45.81
C LEU A 16 -17.64 -41.23 -46.24
N THR A 17 -17.58 -40.22 -45.36
CA THR A 17 -17.28 -38.84 -45.79
C THR A 17 -16.78 -37.97 -44.63
N ILE A 18 -15.71 -37.24 -44.93
CA ILE A 18 -15.01 -36.25 -44.12
C ILE A 18 -15.86 -34.97 -44.02
N GLY A 19 -15.84 -34.32 -42.84
CA GLY A 19 -16.37 -32.97 -42.65
C GLY A 19 -15.81 -32.33 -41.37
N LEU A 20 -14.81 -31.45 -41.54
CA LEU A 20 -14.41 -30.46 -40.54
C LEU A 20 -15.43 -29.32 -40.53
N MET A 21 -15.93 -28.93 -39.34
CA MET A 21 -16.18 -27.56 -38.84
C MET A 21 -17.00 -27.59 -37.53
N VAL A 22 -16.40 -27.06 -36.45
CA VAL A 22 -16.93 -26.25 -35.32
C VAL A 22 -18.33 -26.55 -34.72
N ALA A 23 -18.40 -26.87 -33.41
CA ALA A 23 -19.10 -26.12 -32.34
C ALA A 23 -19.46 -26.96 -31.08
N CYS A 24 -19.07 -26.42 -29.91
CA CYS A 24 -19.58 -26.51 -28.53
C CYS A 24 -20.32 -27.75 -27.96
N SER A 25 -19.87 -28.18 -26.77
CA SER A 25 -20.71 -28.73 -25.68
C SER A 25 -19.94 -28.49 -24.36
N SER A 26 -20.22 -27.41 -23.63
CA SER A 26 -21.25 -27.25 -22.58
C SER A 26 -20.71 -27.55 -21.18
N ASP A 27 -20.42 -26.46 -20.47
CA ASP A 27 -20.50 -26.17 -19.04
C ASP A 27 -20.92 -27.31 -18.08
N GLU A 28 -20.06 -27.59 -17.11
CA GLU A 28 -20.52 -27.80 -15.73
C GLU A 28 -19.98 -26.67 -14.85
N ILE A 29 -20.91 -25.91 -14.28
CA ILE A 29 -20.70 -24.82 -13.34
C ILE A 29 -20.43 -25.44 -11.97
N SER A 30 -19.23 -25.21 -11.42
CA SER A 30 -19.02 -25.26 -9.97
C SER A 30 -18.87 -23.83 -9.44
N GLU A 31 -19.86 -23.37 -8.69
CA GLU A 31 -19.83 -22.12 -7.93
C GLU A 31 -18.85 -22.25 -6.74
N ASN A 32 -17.66 -21.68 -6.89
CA ASN A 32 -16.93 -20.94 -5.84
C ASN A 32 -15.62 -20.41 -6.44
N PRO A 33 -15.48 -19.10 -6.71
CA PRO A 33 -14.17 -18.53 -7.00
C PRO A 33 -13.43 -18.33 -5.66
N ASP A 34 -12.33 -19.05 -5.50
CA ASP A 34 -11.23 -18.71 -4.59
C ASP A 34 -10.67 -17.33 -5.02
N PRO A 35 -10.25 -16.41 -4.12
CA PRO A 35 -9.62 -15.17 -4.53
C PRO A 35 -8.15 -15.46 -4.85
N THR A 36 -7.92 -16.17 -5.95
CA THR A 36 -6.59 -16.27 -6.57
C THR A 36 -6.44 -15.13 -7.56
N ASP A 37 -5.31 -14.43 -7.42
CA ASP A 37 -4.73 -13.44 -8.35
C ASP A 37 -5.19 -13.69 -9.81
N PRO A 38 -5.59 -12.65 -10.56
CA PRO A 38 -5.83 -12.82 -11.98
C PRO A 38 -4.56 -13.36 -12.64
N ASP A 39 -4.71 -14.47 -13.37
CA ASP A 39 -3.72 -15.03 -14.30
C ASP A 39 -3.10 -13.88 -15.12
N PRO A 40 -1.77 -13.81 -15.29
CA PRO A 40 -1.14 -12.71 -16.01
C PRO A 40 -1.71 -12.65 -17.43
N SER A 41 -2.41 -11.57 -17.76
CA SER A 41 -2.77 -11.30 -19.14
C SER A 41 -1.49 -11.20 -19.97
N GLU A 42 -1.47 -11.81 -21.16
CA GLU A 42 -0.40 -11.62 -22.15
C GLU A 42 -0.21 -10.14 -22.58
N ASP A 43 -1.09 -9.23 -22.14
CA ASP A 43 -0.91 -7.79 -22.26
C ASP A 43 -0.01 -7.25 -21.12
N SER A 44 1.17 -6.75 -21.46
CA SER A 44 2.12 -6.18 -20.50
C SER A 44 1.50 -5.00 -19.74
N ARG A 45 1.56 -5.03 -18.40
CA ARG A 45 1.15 -3.90 -17.55
C ARG A 45 2.01 -2.65 -17.80
N TRP A 46 1.42 -1.48 -17.55
CA TRP A 46 2.17 -0.24 -17.45
C TRP A 46 2.96 -0.17 -16.15
N ILE A 47 4.14 0.48 -16.22
CA ILE A 47 4.98 0.84 -15.08
C ILE A 47 5.01 2.37 -15.03
N THR A 48 4.32 2.97 -14.05
CA THR A 48 4.27 4.43 -13.90
C THR A 48 5.29 4.90 -12.87
N ILE A 49 6.32 5.61 -13.33
CA ILE A 49 7.34 6.22 -12.48
C ILE A 49 6.76 7.48 -11.84
N ALA A 50 6.93 7.64 -10.53
CA ALA A 50 6.58 8.85 -9.81
C ALA A 50 7.82 9.60 -9.29
N ALA A 51 7.88 10.88 -9.63
CA ALA A 51 8.98 11.78 -9.33
C ALA A 51 8.49 12.96 -8.47
N ALA A 52 9.17 13.22 -7.36
CA ALA A 52 8.86 14.31 -6.44
C ALA A 52 9.83 15.48 -6.67
N LYS A 53 9.27 16.62 -7.09
CA LYS A 53 10.05 17.82 -7.39
C LYS A 53 10.43 18.55 -6.11
N MET A 54 11.65 19.05 -6.03
CA MET A 54 12.10 19.93 -4.96
C MET A 54 11.24 21.20 -4.89
N GLY A 55 10.79 21.55 -3.68
CA GLY A 55 10.25 22.86 -3.35
C GLY A 55 11.39 23.79 -2.95
N ASP A 56 11.66 23.85 -1.64
CA ASP A 56 12.66 24.77 -1.06
C ASP A 56 13.95 24.06 -0.66
N ALA A 57 13.86 22.79 -0.26
CA ALA A 57 15.00 22.02 0.23
C ALA A 57 15.16 20.68 -0.53
N PRO A 58 16.40 20.23 -0.80
CA PRO A 58 16.65 18.94 -1.43
C PRO A 58 15.89 17.80 -0.73
N GLY A 59 15.22 16.96 -1.52
CA GLY A 59 14.47 15.82 -1.00
C GLY A 59 13.11 16.13 -0.37
N ASP A 60 12.67 17.39 -0.29
CA ASP A 60 11.41 17.73 0.38
C ASP A 60 10.16 17.24 -0.37
N GLY A 61 10.23 17.12 -1.70
CA GLY A 61 9.13 16.73 -2.57
C GLY A 61 7.95 17.71 -2.58
N ASN A 62 8.15 18.96 -2.16
CA ASN A 62 7.08 19.96 -2.02
C ASN A 62 6.77 20.70 -3.34
N GLY A 63 7.61 20.57 -4.37
CA GLY A 63 7.42 21.18 -5.69
C GLY A 63 6.38 20.48 -6.57
N GLY A 64 5.69 19.46 -6.03
CA GLY A 64 4.68 18.67 -6.74
C GLY A 64 5.20 17.30 -7.19
N THR A 65 4.31 16.50 -7.79
CA THR A 65 4.62 15.16 -8.30
C THR A 65 4.42 15.11 -9.80
N LEU A 66 5.40 14.55 -10.51
CA LEU A 66 5.32 14.25 -11.93
C LEU A 66 5.28 12.73 -12.12
N ILE A 67 4.47 12.26 -13.05
CA ILE A 67 4.38 10.84 -13.41
C ILE A 67 4.64 10.61 -14.90
N TYR A 68 5.27 9.49 -15.21
CA TYR A 68 5.57 9.06 -16.58
C TYR A 68 5.45 7.55 -16.66
N SER A 69 4.74 7.04 -17.67
CA SER A 69 4.45 5.61 -17.82
C SER A 69 5.22 4.99 -18.97
N VAL A 70 5.75 3.79 -18.76
CA VAL A 70 6.45 2.99 -19.78
C VAL A 70 5.95 1.54 -19.74
N SER A 71 6.15 0.81 -20.83
CA SER A 71 5.85 -0.62 -20.86
C SER A 71 6.78 -1.37 -19.89
N SER A 72 6.39 -2.57 -19.47
CA SER A 72 7.26 -3.46 -18.69
C SER A 72 8.57 -3.78 -19.42
N GLU A 73 8.53 -3.97 -20.74
CA GLU A 73 9.73 -4.18 -21.57
C GLU A 73 10.67 -2.97 -21.51
N ASP A 74 10.13 -1.76 -21.71
CA ASP A 74 10.92 -0.54 -21.68
C ASP A 74 11.48 -0.25 -20.28
N ALA A 75 10.75 -0.59 -19.23
CA ALA A 75 11.21 -0.45 -17.84
C ALA A 75 12.43 -1.34 -17.55
N LYS A 76 12.49 -2.53 -18.17
CA LYS A 76 13.59 -3.49 -18.02
C LYS A 76 14.80 -3.18 -18.91
N ASP A 77 14.66 -2.37 -19.94
CA ASP A 77 15.75 -2.05 -20.87
C ASP A 77 16.68 -0.95 -20.29
N PRO A 78 17.93 -1.27 -19.92
CA PRO A 78 18.87 -0.29 -19.40
C PRO A 78 19.38 0.72 -20.44
N THR A 79 19.03 0.56 -21.71
CA THR A 79 19.34 1.51 -22.79
C THR A 79 18.28 2.61 -22.93
N ASN A 80 17.10 2.42 -22.31
CA ASN A 80 16.07 3.43 -22.24
C ASN A 80 16.36 4.46 -21.15
N SER A 81 15.92 5.70 -21.39
CA SER A 81 16.05 6.83 -20.46
C SER A 81 14.70 7.53 -20.30
N ILE A 82 14.32 7.79 -19.05
CA ILE A 82 13.02 8.33 -18.66
C ILE A 82 13.25 9.64 -17.93
N GLU A 83 12.65 10.73 -18.42
CA GLU A 83 12.88 12.09 -17.91
C GLU A 83 11.56 12.68 -17.36
N PRO A 84 11.02 12.17 -16.24
CA PRO A 84 9.70 12.57 -15.76
C PRO A 84 9.64 14.04 -15.31
N PHE A 85 10.77 14.67 -14.97
CA PHE A 85 10.79 16.07 -14.54
C PHE A 85 10.60 17.07 -15.69
N GLU A 86 10.99 16.69 -16.91
CA GLU A 86 10.81 17.50 -18.13
C GLU A 86 9.55 17.10 -18.88
N ASN A 87 9.29 15.79 -18.94
CA ASN A 87 8.26 15.22 -19.80
C ASN A 87 7.11 14.57 -19.02
N GLY A 88 7.03 14.65 -17.70
CA GLY A 88 5.98 13.99 -16.92
C GLY A 88 4.65 14.75 -16.87
N PHE A 89 3.57 14.00 -16.64
CA PHE A 89 2.28 14.56 -16.27
C PHE A 89 2.32 15.07 -14.82
N ILE A 90 1.87 16.30 -14.59
CA ILE A 90 1.81 16.88 -13.24
C ILE A 90 0.55 16.34 -12.54
N ALA A 91 0.77 15.44 -11.58
CA ALA A 91 -0.32 14.91 -10.75
C ALA A 91 -0.93 16.03 -9.89
N PRO A 92 -2.26 16.23 -9.89
CA PRO A 92 -2.89 17.27 -9.09
C PRO A 92 -2.67 17.07 -7.59
N SER A 93 -1.91 17.98 -6.99
CA SER A 93 -1.66 18.04 -5.54
C SER A 93 -0.85 19.30 -5.24
N ASN A 94 -0.97 19.86 -4.04
CA ASN A 94 -0.17 21.03 -3.63
C ASN A 94 1.22 20.69 -3.09
N ARG A 95 1.47 19.39 -2.88
CA ARG A 95 2.78 18.82 -2.52
C ARG A 95 2.85 17.43 -3.14
N THR A 96 3.78 16.59 -2.69
CA THR A 96 3.84 15.18 -3.09
C THR A 96 2.46 14.52 -3.10
N ALA A 97 2.00 14.08 -4.28
CA ALA A 97 0.74 13.38 -4.43
C ALA A 97 0.78 12.01 -3.74
N ARG A 98 -0.38 11.51 -3.33
CA ARG A 98 -0.56 10.14 -2.82
C ARG A 98 -1.29 9.34 -3.88
N LEU A 99 -0.52 8.78 -4.80
CA LEU A 99 -1.03 8.07 -5.96
C LEU A 99 -1.27 6.60 -5.64
N GLN A 100 -2.17 5.96 -6.40
CA GLN A 100 -2.39 4.52 -6.40
C GLN A 100 -2.61 4.09 -7.85
N SER A 101 -2.15 2.92 -8.25
CA SER A 101 -2.42 2.35 -9.58
C SER A 101 -3.44 1.21 -9.50
N SER A 102 -4.11 0.93 -10.62
CA SER A 102 -4.80 -0.34 -10.83
C SER A 102 -3.82 -1.51 -10.93
N GLU A 103 -4.32 -2.73 -10.73
CA GLU A 103 -3.51 -3.95 -10.79
C GLU A 103 -2.82 -4.13 -12.15
N ASP A 104 -3.53 -3.78 -13.22
CA ASP A 104 -3.06 -3.79 -14.61
C ASP A 104 -2.22 -2.54 -15.01
N GLY A 105 -2.09 -1.55 -14.13
CA GLY A 105 -1.41 -0.29 -14.39
C GLY A 105 -2.11 0.66 -15.37
N ASN A 106 -3.29 0.32 -15.89
CA ASN A 106 -4.02 1.13 -16.88
C ASN A 106 -4.75 2.34 -16.28
N THR A 107 -4.84 2.44 -14.95
CA THR A 107 -5.48 3.54 -14.25
C THR A 107 -4.61 4.05 -13.11
N ILE A 108 -4.43 5.37 -13.04
CA ILE A 108 -3.90 6.04 -11.84
C ILE A 108 -5.05 6.71 -11.10
N PHE A 109 -5.16 6.41 -9.82
CA PHE A 109 -6.05 7.02 -8.86
C PHE A 109 -5.31 8.05 -8.01
N ASN A 110 -5.95 9.18 -7.74
CA ASN A 110 -5.36 10.26 -6.96
C ASN A 110 -6.40 10.87 -6.02
N ILE A 111 -5.96 11.25 -4.83
CA ILE A 111 -6.66 12.23 -4.00
C ILE A 111 -5.69 13.38 -3.75
N SER A 112 -6.03 14.55 -4.29
CA SER A 112 -5.22 15.76 -4.12
C SER A 112 -5.00 16.07 -2.65
N TYR A 113 -3.76 16.42 -2.28
CA TYR A 113 -3.40 16.71 -0.89
C TYR A 113 -3.26 18.21 -0.66
N ALA A 114 -4.08 18.75 0.25
CA ALA A 114 -4.14 20.14 0.70
C ALA A 114 -4.58 21.18 -0.36
N GLY A 115 -4.78 22.43 0.12
CA GLY A 115 -5.33 23.61 -0.57
C GLY A 115 -6.65 23.40 -1.31
N ASP A 116 -6.92 24.23 -2.33
CA ASP A 116 -8.28 24.44 -2.88
C ASP A 116 -8.93 23.20 -3.48
N THR A 117 -8.12 22.24 -3.95
CA THR A 117 -8.60 20.96 -4.48
C THR A 117 -8.33 19.79 -3.54
N GLY A 118 -7.83 20.05 -2.33
CA GLY A 118 -7.47 19.03 -1.35
C GLY A 118 -8.67 18.16 -0.97
N GLY A 119 -8.48 16.85 -0.95
CA GLY A 119 -9.54 15.87 -0.72
C GLY A 119 -10.40 15.59 -1.95
N ASN A 120 -10.02 16.03 -3.16
CA ASN A 120 -10.71 15.64 -4.38
C ASN A 120 -10.11 14.36 -4.96
N TYR A 121 -10.95 13.34 -5.08
CA TYR A 121 -10.66 12.13 -5.84
C TYR A 121 -10.79 12.38 -7.34
N THR A 122 -9.79 11.91 -8.08
CA THR A 122 -9.76 11.82 -9.55
C THR A 122 -9.09 10.53 -9.97
N LYS A 123 -9.35 10.11 -11.21
CA LYS A 123 -8.65 8.99 -11.84
C LYS A 123 -8.31 9.30 -13.29
N TYR A 124 -7.28 8.64 -13.79
CA TYR A 124 -6.71 8.86 -15.12
C TYR A 124 -6.46 7.53 -15.80
N SER A 125 -6.90 7.39 -17.03
CA SER A 125 -6.46 6.32 -17.93
C SER A 125 -5.00 6.56 -18.32
N VAL A 126 -4.20 5.51 -18.28
CA VAL A 126 -2.78 5.51 -18.62
C VAL A 126 -2.62 5.12 -20.08
N GLU A 127 -2.03 6.01 -20.89
CA GLU A 127 -1.88 5.82 -22.34
C GLU A 127 -0.40 5.77 -22.76
N GLY A 128 0.51 5.64 -21.80
CA GLY A 128 1.95 5.65 -22.00
C GLY A 128 2.55 7.07 -22.06
N GLY A 129 3.86 7.14 -21.77
CA GLY A 129 4.60 8.38 -21.65
C GLY A 129 3.97 9.33 -20.63
N GLN A 130 3.65 10.54 -21.09
CA GLN A 130 3.06 11.60 -20.28
C GLN A 130 1.54 11.71 -20.41
N THR A 131 0.91 10.77 -21.11
CA THR A 131 -0.50 10.86 -21.50
C THR A 131 -1.36 10.19 -20.43
N PHE A 132 -2.02 11.01 -19.62
CA PHE A 132 -2.95 10.60 -18.58
C PHE A 132 -4.28 11.32 -18.77
N THR A 133 -5.28 10.60 -19.27
CA THR A 133 -6.59 11.19 -19.59
C THR A 133 -7.52 11.00 -18.41
N GLN A 134 -7.96 12.11 -17.78
CA GLN A 134 -8.91 12.02 -16.68
C GLN A 134 -10.20 11.33 -17.13
N SER A 135 -10.65 10.34 -16.35
CA SER A 135 -11.91 9.64 -16.60
C SER A 135 -12.84 9.73 -15.40
N GLY A 136 -14.15 9.77 -15.67
CA GLY A 136 -15.18 9.92 -14.64
C GLY A 136 -15.27 11.33 -14.02
N SER A 137 -16.18 11.49 -13.07
CA SER A 137 -16.35 12.73 -12.30
C SER A 137 -15.34 12.83 -11.16
N SER A 138 -14.97 14.05 -10.79
CA SER A 138 -14.26 14.30 -9.53
C SER A 138 -15.22 14.23 -8.35
N VAL A 139 -14.76 13.69 -7.22
CA VAL A 139 -15.54 13.59 -5.98
C VAL A 139 -14.76 14.22 -4.84
N SER A 140 -15.39 15.14 -4.10
CA SER A 140 -14.77 15.71 -2.92
C SER A 140 -15.11 14.92 -1.67
N ILE A 141 -14.08 14.43 -0.97
CA ILE A 141 -14.19 13.83 0.36
C ILE A 141 -13.79 14.80 1.49
N ALA A 142 -13.42 16.04 1.14
CA ALA A 142 -13.01 17.05 2.11
C ALA A 142 -14.05 17.34 3.21
N PRO A 143 -15.38 17.35 2.94
CA PRO A 143 -16.37 17.53 4.00
C PRO A 143 -16.37 16.43 5.08
N TYR A 144 -15.80 15.26 4.77
CA TYR A 144 -15.84 14.07 5.62
C TYR A 144 -14.54 13.85 6.38
N VAL A 145 -13.40 14.00 5.69
CA VAL A 145 -12.05 13.67 6.19
C VAL A 145 -11.02 14.78 5.97
N GLY A 146 -11.48 16.00 5.66
CA GLY A 146 -10.64 17.18 5.47
C GLY A 146 -9.89 17.21 4.15
N THR A 147 -9.11 18.27 3.93
CA THR A 147 -8.40 18.53 2.66
C THR A 147 -7.09 17.76 2.52
N ALA A 148 -6.64 17.09 3.57
CA ALA A 148 -5.38 16.35 3.63
C ALA A 148 -5.59 14.92 4.17
N PRO A 149 -6.53 14.14 3.62
CA PRO A 149 -6.82 12.82 4.15
C PRO A 149 -5.67 11.86 3.91
N ARG A 150 -5.63 10.81 4.72
CA ARG A 150 -4.79 9.65 4.51
C ARG A 150 -5.61 8.65 3.72
N TRP A 151 -5.12 8.10 2.62
CA TRP A 151 -5.97 7.24 1.78
C TRP A 151 -5.13 6.21 1.04
N ILE A 152 -5.75 5.07 0.73
CA ILE A 152 -5.19 3.95 -0.04
C ILE A 152 -6.30 3.29 -0.87
N LYS A 153 -5.91 2.64 -1.99
CA LYS A 153 -6.73 1.71 -2.74
C LYS A 153 -6.76 0.36 -2.01
N LEU A 154 -7.94 -0.15 -1.69
CA LEU A 154 -8.07 -1.49 -1.09
C LEU A 154 -7.71 -2.57 -2.11
N PHE A 155 -7.16 -3.68 -1.64
CA PHE A 155 -6.81 -4.84 -2.48
C PHE A 155 -8.06 -5.69 -2.77
N ASP A 156 -9.05 -5.11 -3.46
CA ASP A 156 -10.34 -5.73 -3.78
C ASP A 156 -10.66 -5.79 -5.29
N GLY A 157 -9.61 -5.76 -6.13
CA GLY A 157 -9.71 -5.71 -7.58
C GLY A 157 -10.07 -4.33 -8.10
N ASP A 158 -9.40 -3.29 -7.58
CA ASP A 158 -9.53 -1.89 -7.99
C ASP A 158 -10.93 -1.26 -7.80
N LYS A 159 -11.73 -1.79 -6.86
CA LYS A 159 -13.12 -1.35 -6.69
C LYS A 159 -13.24 -0.26 -5.65
N THR A 160 -12.51 -0.37 -4.55
CA THR A 160 -12.72 0.50 -3.39
C THR A 160 -11.48 1.26 -2.98
N GLY A 161 -11.63 2.56 -2.72
CA GLY A 161 -10.65 3.37 -1.99
C GLY A 161 -11.13 3.62 -0.57
N ALA A 162 -10.21 3.76 0.38
CA ALA A 162 -10.54 4.13 1.75
C ALA A 162 -9.70 5.33 2.19
N ALA A 163 -10.37 6.35 2.72
CA ALA A 163 -9.75 7.56 3.24
C ALA A 163 -10.11 7.75 4.71
N VAL A 164 -9.10 8.09 5.51
CA VAL A 164 -9.17 8.15 6.96
C VAL A 164 -8.60 9.45 7.50
N TYR A 165 -9.13 9.87 8.65
CA TYR A 165 -8.66 11.00 9.43
C TYR A 165 -8.95 10.76 10.91
N VAL A 166 -8.13 11.35 11.79
CA VAL A 166 -8.37 11.37 13.24
C VAL A 166 -8.20 12.79 13.76
N SER A 167 -9.12 13.23 14.60
CA SER A 167 -9.02 14.45 15.42
C SER A 167 -8.97 14.07 16.90
N THR A 168 -8.29 14.89 17.69
CA THR A 168 -8.10 14.62 19.12
C THR A 168 -8.52 15.82 19.97
N GLU A 169 -9.16 15.57 21.11
CA GLU A 169 -9.60 16.62 22.06
C GLU A 169 -9.36 16.17 23.51
N HIS A 170 -8.65 16.99 24.29
CA HIS A 170 -8.43 16.73 25.72
C HIS A 170 -9.73 16.92 26.50
N GLN A 171 -10.05 15.95 27.36
CA GLN A 171 -11.24 15.92 28.17
C GLN A 171 -10.87 16.15 29.64
N PHE A 172 -11.63 17.01 30.33
CA PHE A 172 -11.42 17.36 31.73
C PHE A 172 -12.70 17.11 32.53
N ASP A 173 -12.57 16.78 33.81
CA ASP A 173 -13.70 16.69 34.73
C ASP A 173 -14.16 18.09 35.21
N GLU A 174 -15.17 18.12 36.10
CA GLU A 174 -15.72 19.37 36.65
C GLU A 174 -14.71 20.16 37.50
N SER A 175 -13.59 19.57 37.88
CA SER A 175 -12.51 20.18 38.68
C SER A 175 -11.29 20.57 37.83
N ASP A 176 -11.44 20.60 36.50
CA ASP A 176 -10.37 20.86 35.52
C ASP A 176 -9.21 19.82 35.60
N ILE A 177 -9.49 18.59 36.04
CA ILE A 177 -8.51 17.51 36.05
C ILE A 177 -8.64 16.72 34.74
N TYR A 178 -7.51 16.47 34.08
CA TYR A 178 -7.45 15.67 32.86
C TYR A 178 -8.04 14.27 33.09
N THR A 179 -8.86 13.81 32.15
CA THR A 179 -9.48 12.47 32.19
C THR A 179 -8.97 11.57 31.08
N ARG A 180 -8.92 12.09 29.84
CA ARG A 180 -8.42 11.40 28.65
C ARG A 180 -8.25 12.36 27.48
N THR A 181 -7.65 11.89 26.40
CA THR A 181 -7.70 12.57 25.10
C THR A 181 -8.61 11.75 24.19
N GLU A 182 -9.78 12.28 23.87
CA GLU A 182 -10.71 11.63 22.95
C GLU A 182 -10.14 11.64 21.53
N ALA A 183 -10.02 10.46 20.91
CA ALA A 183 -9.64 10.30 19.52
C ALA A 183 -10.89 9.99 18.67
N THR A 184 -11.34 10.94 17.86
CA THR A 184 -12.45 10.77 16.92
C THR A 184 -11.92 10.47 15.53
N ILE A 185 -12.23 9.29 15.00
CA ILE A 185 -11.88 8.89 13.64
C ILE A 185 -13.02 9.19 12.66
N GLY A 186 -12.68 9.53 11.43
CA GLY A 186 -13.59 9.54 10.28
C GLY A 186 -13.07 8.60 9.20
N VAL A 187 -13.95 7.77 8.65
CA VAL A 187 -13.61 6.80 7.59
C VAL A 187 -14.60 6.96 6.44
N VAL A 188 -14.09 7.19 5.24
CA VAL A 188 -14.85 7.24 3.98
C VAL A 188 -14.40 6.10 3.09
N THR A 189 -15.35 5.39 2.49
CA THR A 189 -15.07 4.47 1.38
C THR A 189 -15.58 5.04 0.06
N LEU A 190 -14.83 4.81 -1.00
CA LEU A 190 -15.06 5.32 -2.35
C LEU A 190 -15.26 4.17 -3.32
N ASP A 191 -16.22 4.31 -4.23
CA ASP A 191 -16.30 3.52 -5.45
C ASP A 191 -15.34 4.12 -6.48
N LEU A 192 -14.23 3.43 -6.74
CA LEU A 192 -13.20 3.90 -7.66
C LEU A 192 -13.64 3.80 -9.12
N VAL A 193 -14.52 2.84 -9.43
CA VAL A 193 -15.03 2.59 -10.78
C VAL A 193 -16.03 3.68 -11.17
N ASN A 194 -16.96 4.01 -10.30
CA ASN A 194 -18.02 4.98 -10.59
C ASN A 194 -17.71 6.41 -10.12
N SER A 195 -16.57 6.61 -9.45
CA SER A 195 -16.23 7.88 -8.80
C SER A 195 -17.37 8.36 -7.90
N ALA A 196 -17.63 7.63 -6.80
CA ALA A 196 -18.68 7.95 -5.84
C ALA A 196 -18.27 7.65 -4.40
N ILE A 197 -18.91 8.29 -3.42
CA ILE A 197 -18.79 7.91 -2.01
C ILE A 197 -19.74 6.74 -1.74
N LYS A 198 -19.24 5.67 -1.11
CA LYS A 198 -20.03 4.48 -0.75
C LYS A 198 -20.59 4.59 0.66
N GLU A 199 -19.73 4.89 1.63
CA GLU A 199 -20.09 4.94 3.06
C GLU A 199 -19.19 5.94 3.79
N PHE A 200 -19.72 6.52 4.86
CA PHE A 200 -18.97 7.38 5.78
C PHE A 200 -19.45 7.19 7.21
N GLN A 201 -18.50 6.91 8.11
CA GLN A 201 -18.77 6.83 9.54
C GLN A 201 -17.76 7.64 10.35
N LYS A 202 -18.22 8.08 11.52
CA LYS A 202 -17.42 8.74 12.55
C LYS A 202 -17.58 8.02 13.87
N HIS A 203 -16.45 7.78 14.54
CA HIS A 203 -16.43 7.09 15.82
C HIS A 203 -15.43 7.73 16.77
N SER A 204 -15.81 7.81 18.05
CA SER A 204 -14.84 7.94 19.13
C SER A 204 -14.22 6.57 19.36
N VAL A 205 -12.89 6.47 19.30
CA VAL A 205 -12.14 5.22 19.49
C VAL A 205 -11.36 5.33 20.77
N ALA A 206 -11.75 4.54 21.76
CA ALA A 206 -11.11 4.51 23.06
C ALA A 206 -9.97 3.50 23.12
N LEU A 207 -8.94 3.83 23.91
CA LEU A 207 -7.95 2.85 24.38
C LEU A 207 -8.46 2.17 25.66
N SER A 208 -7.63 1.36 26.32
CA SER A 208 -7.99 0.90 27.66
C SER A 208 -8.05 2.07 28.64
N ALA A 209 -8.86 1.92 29.70
CA ALA A 209 -9.00 2.98 30.70
C ALA A 209 -7.66 3.35 31.39
N GLU A 210 -6.76 2.39 31.53
CA GLU A 210 -5.41 2.61 32.09
C GLU A 210 -4.54 3.44 31.14
N GLU A 211 -4.54 3.11 29.84
CA GLU A 211 -3.81 3.86 28.82
C GLU A 211 -4.33 5.30 28.73
N GLU A 212 -5.65 5.50 28.68
CA GLU A 212 -6.26 6.83 28.61
C GLU A 212 -5.95 7.67 29.85
N ALA A 213 -6.04 7.09 31.05
CA ALA A 213 -5.74 7.77 32.31
C ALA A 213 -4.25 8.16 32.42
N ASN A 214 -3.36 7.37 31.82
CA ASN A 214 -1.93 7.68 31.70
C ASN A 214 -1.61 8.66 30.56
N GLY A 215 -2.62 9.18 29.86
CA GLY A 215 -2.48 10.22 28.86
C GLY A 215 -2.22 9.70 27.44
N TYR A 216 -2.29 8.39 27.18
CA TYR A 216 -2.12 7.83 25.84
C TYR A 216 -3.37 8.05 24.98
N TYR A 217 -3.16 8.28 23.69
CA TYR A 217 -4.23 8.43 22.70
C TYR A 217 -3.78 8.13 21.28
N ILE A 218 -4.73 7.81 20.40
CA ILE A 218 -4.47 7.62 18.97
C ILE A 218 -4.36 8.99 18.31
N SER A 219 -3.14 9.39 17.94
CA SER A 219 -2.87 10.70 17.33
C SER A 219 -2.83 10.68 15.82
N ARG A 220 -2.68 9.50 15.22
CA ARG A 220 -2.67 9.32 13.77
C ARG A 220 -3.17 7.93 13.38
N ILE A 221 -3.89 7.89 12.27
CA ILE A 221 -4.30 6.67 11.59
C ILE A 221 -3.99 6.78 10.09
N ASP A 222 -3.74 5.65 9.44
CA ASP A 222 -3.42 5.58 8.01
C ASP A 222 -3.51 4.10 7.53
N MET A 223 -3.30 3.87 6.24
CA MET A 223 -3.10 2.54 5.62
C MET A 223 -4.21 1.51 5.92
N PRO A 224 -5.47 1.81 5.58
CA PRO A 224 -6.57 0.87 5.71
C PRO A 224 -6.38 -0.36 4.80
N VAL A 225 -6.72 -1.55 5.30
CA VAL A 225 -6.63 -2.83 4.56
C VAL A 225 -7.78 -3.76 4.95
N LEU A 226 -8.28 -4.55 4.00
CA LEU A 226 -9.30 -5.55 4.26
C LEU A 226 -8.69 -6.86 4.76
N ASN A 227 -9.42 -7.57 5.61
CA ASN A 227 -9.11 -8.97 5.92
C ASN A 227 -9.45 -9.89 4.74
N ALA A 228 -9.08 -11.17 4.85
CA ALA A 228 -9.26 -12.15 3.77
C ALA A 228 -10.73 -12.34 3.34
N THR A 229 -11.66 -12.30 4.29
CA THR A 229 -13.11 -12.45 4.04
C THR A 229 -13.76 -11.17 3.54
N GLY A 230 -13.04 -10.04 3.57
CA GLY A 230 -13.54 -8.73 3.14
C GLY A 230 -14.68 -8.19 4.02
N ASP A 231 -14.82 -8.66 5.25
CA ASP A 231 -15.87 -8.25 6.20
C ASP A 231 -15.32 -7.40 7.36
N LYS A 232 -14.01 -7.17 7.40
CA LYS A 232 -13.34 -6.26 8.33
C LYS A 232 -12.39 -5.31 7.63
N LEU A 233 -12.33 -4.09 8.14
CA LEU A 233 -11.34 -3.08 7.76
C LEU A 233 -10.38 -2.86 8.93
N TYR A 234 -9.09 -3.08 8.70
CA TYR A 234 -8.03 -2.78 9.64
C TYR A 234 -7.40 -1.44 9.30
N ILE A 235 -7.14 -0.60 10.29
CA ILE A 235 -6.52 0.72 10.12
C ILE A 235 -5.36 0.85 11.09
N GLY A 236 -4.14 1.03 10.55
CA GLY A 236 -2.95 1.21 11.37
C GLY A 236 -3.00 2.51 12.17
N ALA A 237 -2.44 2.50 13.38
CA ALA A 237 -2.49 3.60 14.32
C ALA A 237 -1.09 3.97 14.85
N ARG A 238 -0.96 5.23 15.28
CA ARG A 238 0.13 5.73 16.10
C ARG A 238 -0.42 6.25 17.42
N LEU A 239 0.24 5.86 18.50
CA LEU A 239 0.00 6.41 19.82
C LEU A 239 0.83 7.67 20.04
N SER A 240 0.30 8.55 20.86
CA SER A 240 1.05 9.66 21.46
C SER A 240 0.56 9.84 22.88
N LYS A 241 1.30 10.63 23.67
CA LYS A 241 1.00 10.80 25.08
C LYS A 241 1.01 12.29 25.44
N VAL A 242 0.15 12.66 26.38
CA VAL A 242 0.24 13.92 27.12
C VAL A 242 0.52 13.63 28.59
N ASP A 243 1.12 14.58 29.30
CA ASP A 243 1.22 14.51 30.75
C ASP A 243 -0.17 14.79 31.38
N PRO A 244 -0.82 13.84 32.08
CA PRO A 244 -2.13 14.07 32.70
C PRO A 244 -2.17 15.23 33.70
N ALA A 245 -1.04 15.63 34.29
CA ALA A 245 -1.01 16.76 35.22
C ALA A 245 -1.10 18.12 34.52
N THR A 246 -0.72 18.20 33.24
CA THR A 246 -0.58 19.47 32.50
C THR A 246 -1.34 19.51 31.17
N ALA A 247 -1.74 18.35 30.65
CA ALA A 247 -2.25 18.12 29.29
C ALA A 247 -1.28 18.51 28.16
N GLU A 248 -0.01 18.77 28.47
CA GLU A 248 1.01 19.08 27.48
C GLU A 248 1.58 17.80 26.83
N SER A 249 2.06 17.92 25.60
CA SER A 249 2.65 16.79 24.87
C SER A 249 3.82 16.18 25.65
N ASP A 250 3.77 14.86 25.85
CA ASP A 250 4.85 14.07 26.38
C ASP A 250 5.58 13.36 25.23
N SER A 251 6.89 13.45 25.21
CA SER A 251 7.74 12.82 24.19
C SER A 251 8.74 11.81 24.77
N ASP A 252 8.82 11.72 26.09
CA ASP A 252 9.70 10.81 26.83
C ASP A 252 8.84 9.78 27.57
N TYR A 253 8.13 8.97 26.80
CA TYR A 253 7.18 7.99 27.30
C TYR A 253 7.47 6.59 26.80
N GLU A 254 6.97 5.61 27.55
CA GLU A 254 7.08 4.20 27.17
C GLU A 254 6.32 3.93 25.88
N ILE A 255 7.01 3.39 24.89
CA ILE A 255 6.42 2.98 23.62
C ILE A 255 5.68 1.66 23.83
N LEU A 256 4.35 1.71 23.83
CA LEU A 256 3.49 0.55 24.05
C LEU A 256 3.40 -0.37 22.82
N GLY A 257 2.82 -1.55 23.04
CA GLY A 257 2.51 -2.52 21.99
C GLY A 257 1.71 -1.91 20.84
N SER A 258 2.08 -2.28 19.62
CA SER A 258 1.50 -1.74 18.40
C SER A 258 -0.02 -1.94 18.33
N LYS A 259 -0.72 -0.89 17.86
CA LYS A 259 -2.20 -0.85 17.84
C LYS A 259 -2.73 -0.84 16.41
N THR A 260 -3.86 -1.50 16.19
CA THR A 260 -4.66 -1.40 14.96
C THR A 260 -6.13 -1.27 15.31
N ILE A 261 -6.86 -0.42 14.59
CA ILE A 261 -8.30 -0.27 14.72
C ILE A 261 -8.96 -1.27 13.76
N VAL A 262 -9.98 -1.99 14.24
CA VAL A 262 -10.79 -2.92 13.45
C VAL A 262 -12.23 -2.41 13.39
N LEU A 263 -12.79 -2.34 12.19
CA LEU A 263 -14.18 -1.99 11.92
C LEU A 263 -14.87 -3.12 11.15
N ASP A 264 -16.18 -3.24 11.31
CA ASP A 264 -17.03 -4.00 10.39
C ASP A 264 -16.99 -3.37 9.00
N TYR A 265 -16.93 -4.18 7.95
CA TYR A 265 -16.99 -3.73 6.57
C TYR A 265 -18.11 -4.46 5.81
N PRO A 266 -18.90 -3.79 4.96
CA PRO A 266 -18.76 -2.40 4.49
C PRO A 266 -19.40 -1.33 5.38
N SER A 267 -20.02 -1.70 6.51
CA SER A 267 -20.79 -0.75 7.35
C SER A 267 -19.93 0.30 8.07
N LEU A 268 -18.64 0.03 8.25
CA LEU A 268 -17.69 0.84 9.00
C LEU A 268 -18.10 1.05 10.47
N LEU A 269 -18.82 0.11 11.08
CA LEU A 269 -19.32 0.17 12.46
C LEU A 269 -18.43 -0.65 13.41
N ASN A 270 -18.76 -0.59 14.71
CA ASN A 270 -18.16 -1.41 15.77
C ASN A 270 -16.64 -1.30 15.87
N PRO A 271 -16.10 -0.09 16.10
CA PRO A 271 -14.66 0.11 16.29
C PRO A 271 -14.15 -0.69 17.49
N THR A 272 -13.07 -1.42 17.27
CA THR A 272 -12.29 -2.10 18.32
C THR A 272 -10.81 -1.83 18.10
N VAL A 273 -10.00 -1.89 19.15
CA VAL A 273 -8.54 -1.71 19.07
C VAL A 273 -7.87 -3.00 19.50
N ILE A 274 -7.07 -3.57 18.60
CA ILE A 274 -6.24 -4.75 18.87
C ILE A 274 -4.80 -4.32 19.16
N THR A 275 -4.10 -5.11 19.96
CA THR A 275 -2.75 -4.78 20.47
C THR A 275 -1.79 -5.95 20.24
N SER A 276 -0.63 -5.68 19.64
CA SER A 276 0.43 -6.67 19.55
C SER A 276 1.21 -6.73 20.87
N THR A 277 1.64 -7.93 21.24
CA THR A 277 2.58 -8.15 22.36
C THR A 277 3.99 -8.48 21.89
N VAL A 278 4.24 -8.44 20.57
CA VAL A 278 5.54 -8.73 19.95
C VAL A 278 6.20 -7.46 19.47
N GLY A 279 5.48 -6.64 18.68
CA GLY A 279 6.00 -5.36 18.19
C GLY A 279 5.40 -4.17 18.94
N HIS A 280 6.20 -3.12 19.08
CA HIS A 280 5.86 -1.87 19.74
C HIS A 280 5.83 -0.69 18.76
N GLY A 281 5.18 0.39 19.13
CA GLY A 281 5.15 1.61 18.31
C GLY A 281 4.09 1.59 17.21
N ASN A 282 4.39 2.20 16.07
CA ASN A 282 3.39 2.71 15.13
C ASN A 282 3.12 1.74 13.97
N THR A 283 1.87 1.51 13.62
CA THR A 283 1.48 0.64 12.50
C THR A 283 0.87 1.39 11.32
N ASN A 284 0.68 2.70 11.47
CA ASN A 284 0.10 3.55 10.43
C ASN A 284 1.06 3.75 9.23
N GLY A 285 2.36 3.46 9.33
CA GLY A 285 3.30 3.70 8.24
C GLY A 285 3.50 5.19 7.89
N TYR A 286 4.22 5.46 6.80
CA TYR A 286 4.40 6.85 6.32
C TYR A 286 4.48 6.92 4.79
N ARG A 287 3.42 7.45 4.16
CA ARG A 287 3.25 7.64 2.70
C ARG A 287 3.21 6.37 1.85
N SER A 288 3.84 5.27 2.27
CA SER A 288 3.71 3.95 1.65
C SER A 288 2.63 3.11 2.32
N ILE A 289 2.04 2.18 1.56
CA ILE A 289 1.21 1.11 2.13
C ILE A 289 2.04 0.34 3.15
N ASN A 290 1.43 0.07 4.31
CA ASN A 290 2.12 -0.51 5.46
C ASN A 290 1.52 -1.83 5.93
N ALA A 291 0.42 -2.27 5.30
CA ALA A 291 -0.25 -3.52 5.57
C ALA A 291 -0.75 -4.17 4.27
N PHE A 292 -0.61 -5.48 4.14
CA PHE A 292 -0.97 -6.25 2.95
C PHE A 292 -1.62 -7.58 3.34
N LEU A 293 -2.64 -7.97 2.60
CA LEU A 293 -3.21 -9.31 2.68
C LEU A 293 -2.28 -10.29 1.96
N TYR A 294 -1.89 -11.36 2.63
CA TYR A 294 -1.12 -12.47 2.05
C TYR A 294 -1.53 -13.78 2.72
N ASN A 295 -1.82 -14.81 1.92
CA ASN A 295 -2.11 -16.17 2.40
C ASN A 295 -3.16 -16.23 3.54
N GLY A 296 -4.25 -15.45 3.40
CA GLY A 296 -5.37 -15.44 4.37
C GLY A 296 -5.15 -14.58 5.62
N SER A 297 -3.99 -13.94 5.79
CA SER A 297 -3.68 -13.07 6.93
C SER A 297 -3.22 -11.71 6.46
N VAL A 298 -3.42 -10.68 7.30
CA VAL A 298 -2.86 -9.35 7.03
C VAL A 298 -1.51 -9.23 7.72
N TYR A 299 -0.48 -8.94 6.94
CA TYR A 299 0.86 -8.63 7.43
C TYR A 299 1.03 -7.12 7.48
N GLN A 300 1.54 -6.60 8.58
CA GLN A 300 1.62 -5.16 8.85
C GLN A 300 2.95 -4.83 9.49
N ALA A 301 3.71 -3.90 8.90
CA ALA A 301 4.95 -3.45 9.52
C ALA A 301 4.66 -2.49 10.69
N ASN A 302 5.52 -2.47 11.70
CA ASN A 302 5.55 -1.39 12.67
C ASN A 302 6.79 -0.49 12.50
N GLN A 303 6.75 0.69 13.12
CA GLN A 303 7.73 1.75 13.02
C GLN A 303 7.96 2.39 14.38
N SER A 304 9.17 2.91 14.62
CA SER A 304 9.56 3.48 15.92
C SER A 304 9.45 2.47 17.06
N ASP A 305 9.67 1.20 16.75
CA ASP A 305 9.82 0.14 17.72
C ASP A 305 11.20 0.28 18.40
N PRO A 306 11.30 0.33 19.73
CA PRO A 306 12.57 0.39 20.45
C PRO A 306 13.50 -0.82 20.20
N GLU A 307 12.97 -1.93 19.71
CA GLU A 307 13.71 -3.17 19.44
C GLU A 307 13.89 -3.43 17.93
N GLY A 308 13.71 -2.38 17.11
CA GLY A 308 13.73 -2.47 15.66
C GLY A 308 12.39 -2.92 15.07
N SER A 309 12.12 -2.49 13.84
CA SER A 309 10.86 -2.76 13.14
C SER A 309 10.60 -4.27 12.99
N HIS A 310 9.35 -4.64 13.18
CA HIS A 310 8.76 -5.94 12.96
C HIS A 310 7.83 -5.94 11.74
N ILE A 311 7.65 -7.12 11.15
CA ILE A 311 6.43 -7.44 10.40
C ILE A 311 5.51 -8.21 11.36
N LEU A 312 4.37 -7.64 11.66
CA LEU A 312 3.30 -8.22 12.48
C LEU A 312 2.29 -8.95 11.60
N LYS A 313 1.50 -9.84 12.19
CA LYS A 313 0.47 -10.63 11.50
C LYS A 313 -0.86 -10.54 12.23
N ILE A 314 -1.94 -10.28 11.50
CA ILE A 314 -3.33 -10.29 11.98
C ILE A 314 -4.05 -11.44 11.26
N ASP A 315 -4.61 -12.36 12.04
CA ASP A 315 -5.20 -13.59 11.53
C ASP A 315 -6.72 -13.52 11.38
N ALA A 316 -7.32 -14.63 10.91
CA ALA A 316 -8.75 -14.74 10.65
C ALA A 316 -9.67 -14.49 11.88
N ASN A 317 -9.13 -14.55 13.10
CA ASN A 317 -9.84 -14.16 14.30
C ASN A 317 -9.89 -12.63 14.52
N ASN A 318 -9.26 -11.85 13.63
CA ASN A 318 -9.10 -10.40 13.68
C ASN A 318 -8.26 -9.90 14.86
N GLU A 319 -7.36 -10.74 15.37
CA GLU A 319 -6.41 -10.41 16.42
C GLU A 319 -4.97 -10.56 15.89
N TYR A 320 -4.02 -9.92 16.56
CA TYR A 320 -2.61 -10.16 16.26
C TYR A 320 -2.22 -11.61 16.61
N ASP A 321 -1.56 -12.28 15.66
CA ASP A 321 -0.85 -13.54 15.88
C ASP A 321 0.50 -13.23 16.54
N ASN A 322 0.48 -13.15 17.86
CA ASN A 322 1.69 -12.88 18.65
C ASN A 322 2.67 -14.08 18.69
N SER A 323 2.41 -15.18 17.99
CA SER A 323 3.41 -16.24 17.76
C SER A 323 4.26 -15.99 16.50
N TYR A 324 3.83 -15.04 15.66
CA TYR A 324 4.56 -14.62 14.48
C TYR A 324 5.59 -13.53 14.83
N GLU A 325 6.80 -13.95 15.17
CA GLU A 325 7.92 -13.05 15.50
C GLU A 325 8.86 -12.85 14.30
N PHE A 326 8.65 -11.81 13.49
CA PHE A 326 9.60 -11.36 12.48
C PHE A 326 10.13 -9.97 12.84
N ASN A 327 11.31 -9.94 13.46
CA ASN A 327 12.08 -8.74 13.80
C ASN A 327 13.16 -8.47 12.72
N LEU A 328 13.25 -7.24 12.23
CA LEU A 328 14.16 -6.88 11.12
C LEU A 328 15.62 -6.74 11.56
N ASP A 329 15.88 -6.28 12.80
CA ASP A 329 17.23 -6.20 13.39
C ASP A 329 17.88 -7.59 13.41
N ALA A 330 17.17 -8.56 13.97
CA ALA A 330 17.61 -9.95 14.04
C ALA A 330 17.79 -10.57 12.65
N ALA A 331 16.86 -10.29 11.73
CA ALA A 331 16.89 -10.86 10.38
C ALA A 331 18.06 -10.33 9.53
N LEU A 332 18.44 -9.06 9.69
CA LEU A 332 19.53 -8.43 8.94
C LEU A 332 20.86 -8.36 9.69
N GLY A 333 20.87 -8.59 11.00
CA GLY A 333 22.04 -8.39 11.86
C GLY A 333 22.41 -6.92 12.01
N VAL A 334 21.42 -6.04 12.19
CA VAL A 334 21.58 -4.59 12.39
C VAL A 334 20.89 -4.13 13.68
N GLU A 335 21.03 -2.85 14.03
CA GLU A 335 20.37 -2.23 15.19
C GLU A 335 19.49 -1.06 14.73
N ASP A 336 18.37 -0.84 15.42
CA ASP A 336 17.38 0.21 15.18
C ASP A 336 16.85 0.24 13.73
N ALA A 337 16.60 -0.93 13.15
CA ALA A 337 16.01 -0.99 11.81
C ALA A 337 14.63 -0.32 11.81
N TYR A 338 14.38 0.47 10.78
CA TYR A 338 13.13 1.20 10.59
C TYR A 338 12.63 0.94 9.18
N ILE A 339 11.47 0.29 9.07
CA ILE A 339 10.81 0.04 7.78
C ILE A 339 10.23 1.36 7.25
N LEU A 340 10.71 1.79 6.09
CA LEU A 340 10.29 3.02 5.41
C LEU A 340 9.13 2.74 4.46
N ALA A 341 9.22 1.64 3.71
CA ALA A 341 8.18 1.13 2.83
C ALA A 341 8.43 -0.35 2.55
N TRP A 342 7.42 -1.11 2.16
CA TRP A 342 7.60 -2.51 1.78
C TRP A 342 6.50 -3.01 0.85
N ARG A 343 6.75 -4.12 0.16
CA ARG A 343 5.79 -4.75 -0.74
C ARG A 343 6.02 -6.26 -0.80
N PRO A 344 5.03 -7.09 -0.43
CA PRO A 344 5.08 -8.53 -0.67
C PRO A 344 4.67 -8.89 -2.11
N ALA A 345 5.22 -9.98 -2.61
CA ALA A 345 4.74 -10.71 -3.79
C ALA A 345 3.92 -11.95 -3.36
N GLY A 346 3.19 -12.55 -4.30
CA GLY A 346 2.29 -13.68 -4.05
C GLY A 346 2.96 -14.96 -3.54
N ASN A 347 4.29 -15.05 -3.60
CA ASN A 347 5.07 -16.18 -3.09
C ASN A 347 5.53 -16.02 -1.62
N GLY A 348 5.10 -14.97 -0.92
CA GLY A 348 5.45 -14.72 0.49
C GLY A 348 6.84 -14.12 0.70
N LYS A 349 7.47 -13.66 -0.38
CA LYS A 349 8.67 -12.85 -0.33
C LYS A 349 8.29 -11.37 -0.44
N ALA A 350 9.12 -10.49 0.10
CA ALA A 350 8.86 -9.06 0.06
C ALA A 350 10.12 -8.25 -0.16
N VAL A 351 10.02 -7.12 -0.85
CA VAL A 351 11.06 -6.09 -0.83
C VAL A 351 10.73 -5.08 0.26
N ILE A 352 11.73 -4.78 1.10
CA ILE A 352 11.63 -3.83 2.20
C ILE A 352 12.62 -2.70 1.95
N ALA A 353 12.14 -1.46 1.86
CA ALA A 353 12.95 -0.26 2.05
C ALA A 353 13.09 0.03 3.55
N TYR A 354 14.31 0.13 4.05
CA TYR A 354 14.58 0.34 5.46
C TYR A 354 15.78 1.24 5.69
N ARG A 355 15.91 1.79 6.90
CA ARG A 355 17.15 2.39 7.43
C ARG A 355 17.50 1.71 8.75
N HIS A 356 18.68 1.98 9.31
CA HIS A 356 19.10 1.45 10.61
C HIS A 356 20.04 2.43 11.34
N ALA A 357 20.46 2.14 12.57
CA ALA A 357 21.34 3.03 13.37
C ALA A 357 22.65 3.43 12.69
N GLY A 358 23.15 2.56 11.80
CA GLY A 358 24.38 2.76 11.04
C GLY A 358 24.20 3.47 9.68
N SER A 359 22.97 3.87 9.34
CA SER A 359 22.71 4.66 8.14
C SER A 359 23.50 5.96 8.18
N ALA A 360 24.14 6.34 7.07
CA ALA A 360 24.72 7.66 6.97
C ALA A 360 23.62 8.74 6.96
N GLU A 361 24.00 9.98 7.27
CA GLU A 361 23.14 11.15 7.12
C GLU A 361 23.41 11.80 5.76
N GLY A 362 22.41 11.79 4.88
CA GLY A 362 22.47 12.43 3.57
C GLY A 362 21.84 13.82 3.54
N LEU A 363 21.74 14.41 2.36
CA LEU A 363 21.16 15.74 2.13
C LEU A 363 19.72 15.92 2.65
N ALA A 364 18.93 14.85 2.70
CA ALA A 364 17.53 14.86 3.12
C ALA A 364 17.27 14.04 4.42
N GLY A 365 18.34 13.60 5.09
CA GLY A 365 18.32 12.83 6.34
C GLY A 365 18.88 11.41 6.21
N ALA A 366 18.67 10.62 7.27
CA ALA A 366 19.18 9.26 7.37
C ALA A 366 18.76 8.39 6.18
N GLN A 367 19.70 7.59 5.73
CA GLN A 367 19.60 6.91 4.46
C GLN A 367 19.00 5.53 4.47
N GLY A 368 18.43 5.16 3.32
CA GLY A 368 17.77 3.89 3.13
C GLY A 368 18.61 2.85 2.40
N PHE A 369 18.16 1.60 2.53
CA PHE A 369 18.62 0.40 1.87
C PHE A 369 17.39 -0.41 1.44
N PHE A 370 17.61 -1.40 0.56
CA PHE A 370 16.60 -2.41 0.25
C PHE A 370 17.03 -3.79 0.78
N ALA A 371 16.06 -4.58 1.20
CA ALA A 371 16.22 -5.97 1.59
C ALA A 371 15.17 -6.86 0.91
N LEU A 372 15.54 -8.09 0.60
CA LEU A 372 14.61 -9.16 0.23
C LEU A 372 14.29 -9.97 1.49
N ALA A 373 13.03 -10.02 1.85
CA ALA A 373 12.50 -10.75 3.00
C ALA A 373 11.72 -11.99 2.57
N ASP A 374 11.70 -12.99 3.45
CA ASP A 374 10.82 -14.15 3.40
C ASP A 374 9.91 -14.09 4.64
N LEU A 375 8.61 -13.89 4.42
CA LEU A 375 7.62 -13.80 5.49
C LEU A 375 7.43 -15.16 6.18
N ASN A 376 7.51 -16.27 5.45
CA ASN A 376 7.31 -17.60 6.01
C ASN A 376 8.52 -18.05 6.84
N ALA A 377 9.72 -17.81 6.32
CA ALA A 377 10.97 -18.13 7.02
C ALA A 377 11.36 -17.06 8.06
N LYS A 378 10.76 -15.88 8.02
CA LYS A 378 11.04 -14.72 8.89
C LYS A 378 12.50 -14.27 8.80
N THR A 379 13.05 -14.30 7.59
CA THR A 379 14.43 -13.93 7.29
C THR A 379 14.48 -12.75 6.34
N ALA A 380 15.56 -11.98 6.34
CA ALA A 380 15.80 -10.92 5.39
C ALA A 380 17.27 -10.89 4.98
N GLN A 381 17.54 -10.43 3.77
CA GLN A 381 18.89 -10.19 3.28
C GLN A 381 18.93 -8.84 2.57
N LYS A 382 19.96 -8.04 2.86
CA LYS A 382 20.22 -6.80 2.14
C LYS A 382 20.42 -7.08 0.64
N ILE A 383 19.84 -6.23 -0.20
CA ILE A 383 20.03 -6.23 -1.65
C ILE A 383 21.25 -5.36 -1.98
N ASP A 384 22.41 -5.97 -2.17
CA ASP A 384 23.67 -5.26 -2.47
C ASP A 384 23.84 -4.89 -3.94
N ALA A 385 23.03 -5.46 -4.84
CA ALA A 385 23.11 -5.20 -6.28
C ALA A 385 22.59 -3.80 -6.67
N ILE A 386 21.83 -3.14 -5.78
CA ILE A 386 21.44 -1.73 -5.93
C ILE A 386 22.59 -0.90 -5.33
N PRO A 387 23.31 -0.08 -6.12
CA PRO A 387 24.44 0.69 -5.62
C PRO A 387 24.02 1.63 -4.49
N TYR A 388 24.78 1.56 -3.39
CA TYR A 388 24.64 2.49 -2.28
C TYR A 388 25.22 3.86 -2.66
N ASP A 389 24.57 4.92 -2.18
CA ASP A 389 25.00 6.31 -2.31
C ASP A 389 24.64 7.05 -1.01
N PRO A 390 25.44 8.02 -0.51
CA PRO A 390 25.19 8.79 0.70
C PRO A 390 24.05 9.82 0.65
N ASP A 391 23.38 10.00 -0.49
CA ASP A 391 22.16 10.82 -0.65
C ASP A 391 20.90 10.02 -1.08
N PHE A 392 20.94 8.70 -0.90
CA PHE A 392 19.84 7.75 -0.99
C PHE A 392 18.75 7.96 0.08
N TYR A 393 17.70 8.70 -0.28
CA TYR A 393 16.61 9.07 0.63
C TYR A 393 15.31 8.29 0.34
N LEU A 394 14.85 7.50 1.31
CA LEU A 394 13.66 6.62 1.17
C LEU A 394 12.50 6.97 2.11
N PHE A 395 12.61 8.01 2.94
CA PHE A 395 11.53 8.36 3.87
C PHE A 395 10.25 8.86 3.19
N GLN A 396 10.32 9.28 1.93
CA GLN A 396 9.13 9.63 1.13
C GLN A 396 8.75 8.59 0.08
N TYR A 397 9.42 7.43 0.07
CA TYR A 397 9.15 6.38 -0.89
C TYR A 397 7.73 5.84 -0.70
N GLN A 398 6.97 5.66 -1.78
CA GLN A 398 5.53 5.40 -1.73
C GLN A 398 5.12 4.10 -2.42
N GLY A 399 5.81 3.71 -3.51
CA GLY A 399 5.28 2.73 -4.45
C GLY A 399 6.29 1.68 -4.91
N PHE A 400 5.80 0.45 -4.98
CA PHE A 400 6.42 -0.69 -5.64
C PHE A 400 5.39 -1.32 -6.56
N VAL A 401 5.82 -1.85 -7.70
CA VAL A 401 4.98 -2.63 -8.59
C VAL A 401 5.34 -4.11 -8.47
N VAL A 402 4.32 -4.97 -8.45
CA VAL A 402 4.49 -6.43 -8.49
C VAL A 402 3.94 -6.93 -9.83
N ASP A 403 4.73 -7.75 -10.51
CA ASP A 403 4.33 -8.45 -11.74
C ASP A 403 4.80 -9.89 -11.63
N GLY A 404 3.87 -10.80 -11.30
CA GLY A 404 4.22 -12.17 -10.93
C GLY A 404 5.22 -12.22 -9.77
N THR A 405 6.42 -12.72 -10.03
CA THR A 405 7.52 -12.85 -9.05
C THR A 405 8.46 -11.64 -9.04
N GLU A 406 8.27 -10.69 -9.95
CA GLU A 406 9.12 -9.51 -10.08
C GLU A 406 8.56 -8.33 -9.28
N ILE A 407 9.42 -7.67 -8.50
CA ILE A 407 9.11 -6.42 -7.84
C ILE A 407 9.94 -5.30 -8.47
N TYR A 408 9.25 -4.30 -9.00
CA TYR A 408 9.85 -3.11 -9.58
C TYR A 408 9.93 -2.02 -8.52
N LEU A 409 11.08 -1.36 -8.49
CA LEU A 409 11.32 -0.18 -7.67
C LEU A 409 12.15 0.83 -8.46
N THR A 410 12.15 2.06 -7.98
CA THR A 410 13.01 3.13 -8.49
C THR A 410 14.08 3.43 -7.48
N GLN A 411 15.27 3.77 -7.96
CA GLN A 411 16.29 4.28 -7.08
C GLN A 411 17.27 5.23 -7.77
N GLY A 412 17.43 6.41 -7.17
CA GLY A 412 18.48 7.39 -7.46
C GLY A 412 18.71 8.28 -6.23
N ALA A 413 19.95 8.75 -6.05
CA ALA A 413 20.26 9.70 -4.98
C ALA A 413 19.59 11.06 -5.22
N VAL A 414 19.35 11.84 -4.15
CA VAL A 414 18.70 13.15 -4.27
C VAL A 414 19.48 14.04 -5.25
N GLY A 415 18.79 14.52 -6.29
CA GLY A 415 19.37 15.35 -7.34
C GLY A 415 20.23 14.63 -8.37
N GLN A 416 20.35 13.30 -8.32
CA GLN A 416 21.14 12.50 -9.24
C GLN A 416 20.28 11.51 -10.03
N ASN A 417 20.75 11.13 -11.22
CA ASN A 417 20.10 10.10 -12.02
C ASN A 417 20.00 8.78 -11.23
N GLY A 418 18.96 8.02 -11.54
CA GLY A 418 18.68 6.74 -10.96
C GLY A 418 18.38 5.69 -12.02
N ASN A 419 17.83 4.58 -11.57
CA ASN A 419 17.34 3.52 -12.43
C ASN A 419 16.06 2.90 -11.87
N ILE A 420 15.33 2.22 -12.74
CA ILE A 420 14.40 1.17 -12.31
C ILE A 420 15.23 -0.06 -11.97
N TYR A 421 14.87 -0.75 -10.89
CA TYR A 421 15.42 -2.05 -10.53
C TYR A 421 14.29 -3.06 -10.43
N ILE A 422 14.54 -4.26 -10.94
CA ILE A 422 13.59 -5.38 -10.94
C ILE A 422 14.19 -6.49 -10.10
N ILE A 423 13.49 -6.86 -9.03
CA ILE A 423 13.91 -7.89 -8.09
C ILE A 423 13.04 -9.11 -8.33
N ASP A 424 13.65 -10.16 -8.84
CA ASP A 424 13.00 -11.48 -8.92
C ASP A 424 13.00 -12.09 -7.51
N THR A 425 11.82 -12.28 -6.95
CA THR A 425 11.66 -12.72 -5.56
C THR A 425 11.92 -14.21 -5.34
N GLU A 426 11.90 -15.03 -6.39
CA GLU A 426 12.21 -16.47 -6.28
C GLU A 426 13.71 -16.71 -6.21
N THR A 427 14.46 -15.99 -7.06
CA THR A 427 15.90 -16.16 -7.23
C THR A 427 16.73 -15.16 -6.42
N GLY A 428 16.14 -14.02 -6.05
CA GLY A 428 16.84 -12.88 -5.47
C GLY A 428 17.68 -12.10 -6.48
N ASN A 429 17.56 -12.40 -7.78
CA ASN A 429 18.28 -11.68 -8.83
C ASN A 429 17.76 -10.25 -8.96
N VAL A 430 18.68 -9.33 -9.20
CA VAL A 430 18.37 -7.91 -9.38
C VAL A 430 18.81 -7.50 -10.77
N THR A 431 17.86 -7.04 -11.57
CA THR A 431 18.09 -6.52 -12.91
C THR A 431 18.04 -5.00 -12.85
N LYS A 432 19.08 -4.35 -13.38
CA LYS A 432 19.10 -2.91 -13.62
C LYS A 432 18.35 -2.61 -14.91
N GLY A 433 17.26 -1.85 -14.81
CA GLY A 433 16.44 -1.40 -15.94
C GLY A 433 16.77 0.02 -16.38
N ALA A 434 15.77 0.67 -16.97
CA ALA A 434 15.86 2.01 -17.58
C ALA A 434 16.51 3.05 -16.66
N GLU A 435 17.23 4.00 -17.26
CA GLU A 435 17.75 5.19 -16.57
C GLU A 435 16.61 6.15 -16.24
N LEU A 436 16.67 6.74 -15.05
CA LEU A 436 15.78 7.78 -14.60
C LEU A 436 16.57 9.09 -14.51
N VAL A 437 16.31 10.03 -15.41
CA VAL A 437 16.97 11.33 -15.43
C VAL A 437 16.36 12.23 -14.38
N ASN A 438 17.20 12.74 -13.49
CA ASN A 438 16.80 13.57 -12.37
C ASN A 438 17.16 15.04 -12.62
N VAL A 439 16.66 15.91 -11.75
CA VAL A 439 16.99 17.34 -11.70
C VAL A 439 17.41 17.70 -10.28
N THR A 440 18.17 18.79 -10.13
CA THR A 440 18.75 19.22 -8.86
C THR A 440 17.77 19.15 -7.69
N GLY A 441 18.18 18.47 -6.61
CA GLY A 441 17.46 18.36 -5.35
C GLY A 441 16.16 17.56 -5.38
N SER A 442 15.73 17.05 -6.53
CA SER A 442 14.51 16.24 -6.68
C SER A 442 14.82 14.74 -6.51
N HIS A 443 13.79 13.91 -6.32
CA HIS A 443 13.98 12.47 -6.11
C HIS A 443 12.81 11.65 -6.65
N PHE A 444 13.05 10.35 -6.87
CA PHE A 444 12.02 9.39 -7.25
C PHE A 444 11.37 8.80 -5.99
N ILE A 445 10.05 8.61 -6.03
CA ILE A 445 9.26 8.17 -4.87
C ILE A 445 8.57 6.82 -5.11
N GLY A 446 8.92 6.13 -6.20
CA GLY A 446 8.42 4.80 -6.49
C GLY A 446 7.84 4.62 -7.87
N VAL A 447 7.31 3.43 -8.07
CA VAL A 447 6.53 3.03 -9.25
C VAL A 447 5.14 2.61 -8.83
N PHE A 448 4.19 2.83 -9.73
CA PHE A 448 2.77 2.51 -9.60
C PHE A 448 2.31 1.72 -10.81
#